data_AF-A0AA86HZT3-F1
#
_entry.id   AF-A0AA86HZT3-F1
#
_cell.length_a   1.000
_cell.length_b   1.000
_cell.length_c   1.000
_cell.angle_alpha   90.00
_cell.angle_beta   90.00
_cell.angle_gamma   90.00
#
_symmetry.space_group_name_H-M   'P 1'
#
loop_
_entity.id
_entity.type
_entity.pdbx_description
1 polymer ?
#
loop_
_entity_poly.entity_id
_entity_poly.type
_entity_poly.pdbx_seq_one_letter_code
_entity_poly.pdbx_strand_id
1 'polypeptide(L)'
;MNDNSLIKDPFLEKGEIEFLELKKEEIRYLKFDRFLKVIKALNQRSDKGYQSLMLSVDGFKSNSRELYEIEEFRRYVNLLINQVPQMLFYIHDKNKMTNQILKSLSNNSSQQASIDPKKARLMIDAIQEQIEKTEDKEIKEDLSDFVCKIQSFVNPY
;
A
#
# COMPACT_ATOMS: atom_id res chain seq x y z
N MET A 1 13.90 18.14 -34.81
CA MET A 1 12.56 17.97 -34.21
C MET A 1 12.53 16.56 -33.66
N ASN A 2 12.71 16.39 -32.34
CA ASN A 2 12.51 15.11 -31.69
C ASN A 2 11.27 15.26 -30.82
N ASP A 3 10.19 14.64 -31.28
CA ASP A 3 8.94 14.51 -30.54
C ASP A 3 9.18 13.62 -29.32
N ASN A 4 9.50 14.26 -28.20
CA ASN A 4 9.21 13.70 -26.89
C ASN A 4 7.71 13.83 -26.68
N SER A 5 6.94 12.93 -27.29
CA SER A 5 5.58 12.64 -26.87
C SER A 5 5.64 12.11 -25.43
N LEU A 6 5.66 13.05 -24.48
CA LEU A 6 5.32 12.81 -23.09
C LEU A 6 4.04 11.99 -23.12
N ILE A 7 4.14 10.73 -22.72
CA ILE A 7 3.00 9.89 -22.42
C ILE A 7 2.26 10.64 -21.31
N LYS A 8 1.27 11.44 -21.71
CA LYS A 8 0.33 12.07 -20.79
C LYS A 8 -0.53 10.94 -20.27
N ASP A 9 -0.07 10.37 -19.16
CA ASP A 9 -0.83 9.36 -18.44
C ASP A 9 -2.18 9.98 -18.06
N PRO A 10 -3.32 9.50 -18.57
CA PRO A 10 -4.63 10.12 -18.38
C PRO A 10 -5.04 10.26 -16.91
N PHE A 11 -4.33 9.59 -16.00
CA PHE A 11 -4.54 9.64 -14.55
C PHE A 11 -3.89 10.87 -13.87
N LEU A 12 -2.96 11.56 -14.52
CA LEU A 12 -2.33 12.78 -13.97
C LEU A 12 -3.27 14.00 -13.98
N GLU A 13 -4.37 13.94 -14.72
CA GLU A 13 -5.25 15.10 -14.94
C GLU A 13 -6.46 15.18 -14.00
N LYS A 14 -6.66 14.21 -13.08
CA LYS A 14 -7.92 14.14 -12.27
C LYS A 14 -7.80 14.27 -10.75
N GLY A 15 -6.62 14.39 -10.16
CA GLY A 15 -6.48 14.58 -8.71
C GLY A 15 -5.09 14.22 -8.21
N GLU A 16 -4.59 14.95 -7.22
CA GLU A 16 -3.19 14.95 -6.75
C GLU A 16 -2.73 13.58 -6.20
N ILE A 17 -2.33 12.66 -7.08
CA ILE A 17 -1.63 11.44 -6.66
C ILE A 17 -0.25 11.84 -6.14
N GLU A 18 0.01 11.57 -4.87
CA GLU A 18 1.32 11.69 -4.24
C GLU A 18 2.21 10.53 -4.68
N PHE A 19 3.44 10.84 -5.09
CA PHE A 19 4.42 9.84 -5.48
C PHE A 19 5.45 9.68 -4.36
N LEU A 20 5.55 8.47 -3.80
CA LEU A 20 6.57 8.14 -2.82
C LEU A 20 7.39 6.95 -3.29
N GLU A 21 8.68 7.21 -3.57
CA GLU A 21 9.66 6.17 -3.81
C GLU A 21 10.49 5.95 -2.54
N LEU A 22 10.35 4.76 -1.94
CA LEU A 22 11.13 4.32 -0.80
C LEU A 22 12.50 3.84 -1.27
N LYS A 23 13.56 4.35 -0.64
CA LYS A 23 14.92 3.93 -0.93
C LYS A 23 15.28 2.67 -0.12
N LYS A 24 16.15 1.83 -0.70
CA LYS A 24 16.68 0.64 -0.04
C LYS A 24 17.25 0.94 1.35
N GLU A 25 17.92 2.07 1.54
CA GLU A 25 18.47 2.48 2.83
C GLU A 25 17.36 2.78 3.84
N GLU A 26 16.24 3.39 3.41
CA GLU A 26 15.10 3.62 4.28
C GLU A 26 14.50 2.30 4.75
N ILE A 27 14.39 1.32 3.85
CA ILE A 27 13.88 -0.02 4.16
C ILE A 27 14.85 -0.77 5.09
N ARG A 28 16.14 -0.81 4.74
CA ARG A 28 17.17 -1.52 5.50
C ARG A 28 17.35 -0.97 6.91
N TYR A 29 17.30 0.35 7.07
CA TYR A 29 17.49 1.01 8.35
C TYR A 29 16.17 1.39 9.04
N LEU A 30 15.03 0.90 8.55
CA LEU A 30 13.71 1.11 9.16
C LEU A 30 13.37 2.60 9.37
N LYS A 31 13.69 3.43 8.38
CA LYS A 31 13.41 4.87 8.42
C LYS A 31 12.00 5.14 7.90
N PHE A 32 11.11 5.56 8.79
CA PHE A 32 9.70 5.77 8.48
C PHE A 32 9.32 7.25 8.31
N ASP A 33 10.18 8.19 8.68
CA ASP A 33 9.82 9.62 8.81
C ASP A 33 9.19 10.21 7.54
N ARG A 34 9.75 9.92 6.36
CA ARG A 34 9.21 10.41 5.08
C ARG A 34 7.85 9.80 4.78
N PHE A 35 7.71 8.49 4.98
CA PHE A 35 6.45 7.79 4.78
C PHE A 35 5.36 8.33 5.71
N LEU A 36 5.64 8.46 7.01
CA LEU A 36 4.67 8.95 8.00
C LEU A 36 4.25 10.40 7.73
N LYS A 37 5.17 11.24 7.24
CA LYS A 37 4.82 12.61 6.81
C LYS A 37 3.80 12.62 5.68
N VAL A 38 3.97 11.77 4.67
CA VAL A 38 3.01 11.64 3.56
C VAL A 38 1.66 11.15 4.09
N ILE A 39 1.63 10.08 4.88
CA ILE A 39 0.38 9.57 5.47
C ILE A 39 -0.34 10.65 6.29
N LYS A 40 0.39 11.44 7.08
CA LYS A 40 -0.21 12.52 7.86
C LYS A 40 -0.86 13.58 6.97
N ALA A 41 -0.23 13.93 5.84
CA ALA A 41 -0.80 14.87 4.88
C ALA A 41 -2.06 14.30 4.21
N LEU A 42 -2.04 13.04 3.79
CA LEU A 42 -3.18 12.37 3.16
C LEU A 42 -4.40 12.29 4.09
N ASN A 43 -4.18 12.04 5.38
CA ASN A 43 -5.24 12.03 6.39
C ASN A 43 -5.97 13.38 6.55
N GLN A 44 -5.33 14.48 6.16
CA GLN A 44 -5.88 15.83 6.29
C GLN A 44 -6.69 16.26 5.04
N ARG A 45 -6.66 15.47 3.96
CA ARG A 45 -7.37 15.79 2.72
C ARG A 45 -8.88 15.55 2.85
N SER A 46 -9.66 16.29 2.07
CA SER A 46 -11.12 16.21 2.05
C SER A 46 -11.66 14.90 1.48
N ASP A 47 -10.95 14.32 0.51
CA ASP A 47 -11.19 13.00 -0.09
C ASP A 47 -10.65 11.84 0.77
N LYS A 48 -10.15 12.16 1.98
CA LYS A 48 -9.43 11.26 2.89
C LYS A 48 -8.22 10.56 2.27
N GLY A 49 -7.80 10.93 1.07
CA GLY A 49 -6.65 10.35 0.37
C GLY A 49 -6.87 8.96 -0.23
N TYR A 50 -8.09 8.53 -0.53
CA TYR A 50 -8.33 7.21 -1.14
C TYR A 50 -7.57 7.05 -2.47
N GLN A 51 -6.82 5.95 -2.63
CA GLN A 51 -5.98 5.68 -3.81
C GLN A 51 -5.10 6.87 -4.27
N SER A 52 -4.73 7.76 -3.35
CA SER A 52 -3.97 8.98 -3.66
C SER A 52 -2.46 8.83 -3.54
N LEU A 53 -1.95 7.63 -3.24
CA LEU A 53 -0.52 7.37 -3.06
C LEU A 53 0.01 6.33 -4.05
N MET A 54 0.87 6.76 -4.97
CA MET A 54 1.68 5.86 -5.78
C MET A 54 2.97 5.51 -5.04
N LEU A 55 2.98 4.36 -4.35
CA LEU A 55 4.13 3.88 -3.60
C LEU A 55 5.02 2.98 -4.47
N SER A 56 6.32 3.26 -4.53
CA SER A 56 7.32 2.44 -5.22
C SER A 56 8.56 2.21 -4.36
N VAL A 57 9.39 1.24 -4.75
CA VAL A 57 10.64 0.91 -4.05
C VAL A 57 11.80 0.89 -5.03
N ASP A 58 12.88 1.57 -4.67
CA ASP A 58 14.12 1.66 -5.44
C ASP A 58 15.30 0.98 -4.72
N GLY A 59 16.26 0.49 -5.51
CA GLY A 59 17.47 -0.17 -5.01
C GLY A 59 17.41 -1.70 -4.89
N PHE A 60 16.28 -2.33 -5.24
CA PHE A 60 16.14 -3.79 -5.34
C PHE A 60 16.00 -4.33 -6.77
N LYS A 61 16.07 -3.46 -7.79
CA LYS A 61 15.88 -3.85 -9.21
C LYS A 61 16.88 -4.90 -9.72
N SER A 62 18.05 -5.01 -9.09
CA SER A 62 19.07 -6.02 -9.42
C SER A 62 18.87 -7.35 -8.68
N ASN A 63 17.87 -7.46 -7.81
CA ASN A 63 17.53 -8.70 -7.12
C ASN A 63 16.63 -9.55 -8.02
N SER A 64 16.91 -10.83 -8.15
CA SER A 64 16.08 -11.77 -8.92
C SER A 64 14.79 -12.16 -8.20
N ARG A 65 14.68 -11.86 -6.90
CA ARG A 65 13.51 -12.12 -6.08
C ARG A 65 12.48 -11.00 -6.21
N GLU A 66 11.22 -11.37 -6.06
CA GLU A 66 10.14 -10.40 -5.92
C GLU A 66 10.29 -9.59 -4.63
N LEU A 67 9.79 -8.35 -4.61
CA LEU A 67 9.96 -7.45 -3.47
C LEU A 67 9.42 -8.06 -2.16
N TYR A 68 8.28 -8.77 -2.20
CA TYR A 68 7.69 -9.46 -1.05
C TYR A 68 8.53 -10.63 -0.49
N GLU A 69 9.53 -11.09 -1.22
CA GLU A 69 10.45 -12.18 -0.84
C GLU A 69 11.74 -11.64 -0.19
N ILE A 70 11.95 -10.33 -0.24
CA ILE A 70 13.12 -9.67 0.34
C ILE A 70 12.89 -9.48 1.84
N GLU A 71 13.75 -10.08 2.66
CA GLU A 71 13.59 -10.10 4.12
C GLU A 71 13.54 -8.69 4.74
N GLU A 72 14.40 -7.77 4.28
CA GLU A 72 14.40 -6.40 4.81
C GLU A 72 13.09 -5.68 4.49
N PHE A 73 12.52 -5.90 3.30
CA PHE A 73 11.22 -5.34 2.93
C PHE A 73 10.09 -5.94 3.76
N ARG A 74 10.08 -7.27 3.94
CA ARG A 74 9.11 -7.95 4.80
C ARG A 74 9.14 -7.40 6.22
N ARG A 75 10.34 -7.22 6.80
CA ARG A 75 10.50 -6.65 8.13
C ARG A 75 9.98 -5.20 8.19
N TYR A 76 10.31 -4.39 7.19
CA TYR A 76 9.86 -3.00 7.09
C TYR A 76 8.34 -2.90 7.05
N VAL A 77 7.68 -3.65 6.16
CA VAL A 77 6.22 -3.66 6.01
C VAL A 77 5.54 -4.17 7.28
N ASN A 78 6.07 -5.22 7.90
CA ASN A 78 5.52 -5.76 9.16
C ASN A 78 5.49 -4.71 10.28
N LEU A 79 6.55 -3.89 10.40
CA LEU A 79 6.59 -2.82 11.39
C LEU A 79 5.68 -1.65 10.99
N LEU A 80 5.63 -1.33 9.70
CA LEU A 80 4.82 -0.23 9.20
C LEU A 80 3.32 -0.47 9.41
N ILE A 81 2.83 -1.69 9.16
CA ILE A 81 1.42 -2.06 9.40
C ILE A 81 1.06 -1.99 10.88
N ASN A 82 2.01 -2.27 11.78
CA ASN A 82 1.77 -2.09 13.22
C ASN A 82 1.65 -0.62 13.63
N GLN A 83 2.21 0.31 12.86
CA GLN A 83 2.16 1.75 13.12
C GLN A 83 1.02 2.45 12.39
N VAL A 84 0.76 2.04 11.15
CA VAL A 84 -0.21 2.67 10.23
C VAL A 84 -0.95 1.57 9.46
N PRO A 85 -1.82 0.79 10.13
CA PRO A 85 -2.56 -0.30 9.48
C PRO A 85 -3.45 0.18 8.33
N GLN A 86 -3.96 1.41 8.41
CA GLN A 86 -4.79 2.04 7.37
C GLN A 86 -4.01 2.44 6.12
N MET A 87 -2.67 2.29 6.06
CA MET A 87 -1.88 2.75 4.92
C MET A 87 -2.35 2.20 3.56
N LEU A 88 -2.93 1.00 3.55
CA LEU A 88 -3.42 0.34 2.35
C LEU A 88 -4.58 1.10 1.69
N PHE A 89 -5.34 1.87 2.46
CA PHE A 89 -6.43 2.73 1.96
C PHE A 89 -5.92 3.76 0.94
N TYR A 90 -4.71 4.30 1.17
CA TYR A 90 -4.18 5.37 0.33
C TYR A 90 -3.46 4.83 -0.92
N ILE A 91 -2.99 3.59 -0.91
CA ILE A 91 -2.12 3.08 -1.97
C ILE A 91 -2.92 2.81 -3.24
N HIS A 92 -2.53 3.48 -4.32
CA HIS A 92 -3.02 3.20 -5.64
C HIS A 92 -2.42 1.89 -6.17
N ASP A 93 -3.26 0.92 -6.55
CA ASP A 93 -2.78 -0.44 -6.91
C ASP A 93 -2.30 -0.58 -8.37
N LYS A 94 -2.00 0.54 -9.06
CA LYS A 94 -1.60 0.53 -10.49
C LYS A 94 -0.31 -0.26 -10.72
N ASN A 95 0.59 -0.25 -9.74
CA ASN A 95 1.86 -0.98 -9.79
C ASN A 95 1.86 -2.27 -8.94
N LYS A 96 0.68 -2.76 -8.53
CA LYS A 96 0.51 -3.96 -7.70
C LYS A 96 1.20 -3.89 -6.33
N MET A 97 1.53 -2.70 -5.83
CA MET A 97 2.23 -2.54 -4.54
C MET A 97 1.41 -3.09 -3.38
N THR A 98 0.08 -2.97 -3.42
CA THR A 98 -0.79 -3.53 -2.39
C THR A 98 -0.63 -5.05 -2.31
N ASN A 99 -0.53 -5.74 -3.44
CA ASN A 99 -0.26 -7.19 -3.47
C ASN A 99 1.14 -7.53 -2.93
N GLN A 100 2.16 -6.72 -3.22
CA GLN A 100 3.52 -6.91 -2.68
C GLN A 100 3.52 -6.78 -1.15
N ILE A 101 2.82 -5.78 -0.61
CA ILE A 101 2.65 -5.59 0.84
C ILE A 101 1.92 -6.79 1.45
N LEU A 102 0.75 -7.16 0.94
CA LEU A 102 -0.03 -8.27 1.48
C LEU A 102 0.75 -9.60 1.47
N LYS A 103 1.47 -9.90 0.39
CA LYS A 103 2.35 -11.09 0.31
C LYS A 103 3.55 -11.01 1.26
N SER A 104 4.07 -9.82 1.55
CA SER A 104 5.20 -9.67 2.48
C SER A 104 4.80 -9.94 3.94
N LEU A 105 3.50 -9.83 4.25
CA LEU A 105 2.92 -10.12 5.56
C LEU A 105 2.60 -11.61 5.75
N SER A 106 2.67 -12.44 4.70
CA SER A 106 2.34 -13.86 4.81
C SER A 106 3.48 -14.67 5.42
N ASN A 107 3.16 -15.73 6.16
CA ASN A 107 4.14 -16.38 7.02
C ASN A 107 5.20 -17.24 6.30
N ASN A 108 5.00 -17.70 5.06
CA ASN A 108 6.01 -18.50 4.34
C ASN A 108 5.82 -18.49 2.81
N SER A 109 6.93 -18.52 2.07
CA SER A 109 7.02 -18.52 0.60
C SER A 109 6.53 -19.81 -0.10
N SER A 110 5.99 -20.77 0.67
CA SER A 110 5.76 -22.15 0.19
C SER A 110 4.32 -22.65 0.36
N GLN A 111 3.41 -21.83 0.89
CA GLN A 111 1.97 -22.10 0.99
C GLN A 111 1.20 -20.85 0.53
N GLN A 112 -0.08 -21.00 0.15
CA GLN A 112 -0.93 -19.85 -0.17
C GLN A 112 -0.78 -18.79 0.92
N ALA A 113 -0.46 -17.57 0.52
CA ALA A 113 -0.03 -16.49 1.39
C ALA A 113 -1.09 -16.21 2.48
N SER A 114 -0.94 -16.82 3.66
CA SER A 114 -1.81 -16.56 4.81
C SER A 114 -1.22 -15.43 5.65
N ILE A 115 -1.95 -14.32 5.75
CA ILE A 115 -1.65 -13.20 6.64
C ILE A 115 -2.07 -13.60 8.06
N ASP A 116 -1.27 -13.22 9.05
CA ASP A 116 -1.65 -13.39 10.45
C ASP A 116 -3.05 -12.78 10.71
N PRO A 117 -4.02 -13.56 11.24
CA PRO A 117 -5.40 -13.10 11.42
C PRO A 117 -5.52 -11.84 12.30
N LYS A 118 -4.62 -11.64 13.27
CA LYS A 118 -4.64 -10.44 14.11
C LYS A 118 -4.24 -9.22 13.30
N LYS A 119 -3.22 -9.33 12.43
CA LYS A 119 -2.82 -8.23 11.53
C LYS A 119 -3.89 -7.90 10.52
N ALA A 120 -4.52 -8.92 9.93
CA ALA A 120 -5.62 -8.70 9.01
C ALA A 120 -6.77 -7.95 9.70
N ARG A 121 -7.12 -8.34 10.93
CA ARG A 121 -8.11 -7.64 11.73
C ARG A 121 -7.72 -6.18 11.99
N LEU A 122 -6.47 -5.91 12.39
CA LEU A 122 -5.98 -4.53 12.57
C LEU A 122 -6.14 -3.67 11.30
N MET A 123 -5.82 -4.23 10.14
CA MET A 123 -5.98 -3.53 8.86
C MET A 123 -7.46 -3.30 8.52
N ILE A 124 -8.30 -4.32 8.68
CA ILE A 124 -9.74 -4.25 8.40
C ILE A 124 -10.40 -3.21 9.30
N ASP A 125 -10.17 -3.27 10.61
CA ASP A 125 -10.76 -2.34 11.58
C ASP A 125 -10.34 -0.89 11.24
N ALA A 126 -9.07 -0.68 10.91
CA ALA A 126 -8.56 0.65 10.54
C ALA A 126 -9.11 1.17 9.20
N ILE A 127 -9.32 0.30 8.22
CA ILE A 127 -9.93 0.67 6.93
C ILE A 127 -11.42 0.96 7.11
N GLN A 128 -12.13 0.16 7.90
CA GLN A 128 -13.55 0.38 8.23
C GLN A 128 -13.76 1.73 8.92
N GLU A 129 -12.87 2.11 9.84
CA GLU A 129 -12.91 3.44 10.46
C GLU A 129 -12.75 4.58 9.43
N GLN A 130 -11.96 4.38 8.36
CA GLN A 130 -11.86 5.35 7.27
C GLN A 130 -13.11 5.37 6.37
N ILE A 131 -13.73 4.20 6.12
CA ILE A 131 -14.99 4.08 5.36
C ILE A 131 -16.09 4.87 6.06
N GLU A 132 -16.23 4.74 7.38
CA GLU A 132 -17.25 5.46 8.16
C GLU A 132 -17.08 6.98 8.08
N LYS A 133 -15.84 7.46 8.00
CA LYS A 133 -15.50 8.89 7.88
C LYS A 133 -15.59 9.44 6.45
N THR A 134 -15.80 8.56 5.46
CA THR A 134 -15.90 8.95 4.06
C THR A 134 -17.38 9.23 3.72
N GLU A 135 -17.66 10.32 3.01
CA GLU A 135 -19.03 10.66 2.59
C GLU A 135 -19.36 10.17 1.17
N ASP A 136 -18.31 9.95 0.36
CA ASP A 136 -18.41 9.45 -1.01
C ASP A 136 -18.89 7.99 -1.05
N LYS A 137 -19.90 7.70 -1.88
CA LYS A 137 -20.51 6.37 -1.99
C LYS A 137 -19.70 5.41 -2.85
N GLU A 138 -19.04 5.90 -3.91
CA GLU A 138 -18.25 5.07 -4.82
C GLU A 138 -17.02 4.52 -4.08
N ILE A 139 -16.36 5.39 -3.30
CA ILE A 139 -15.23 5.00 -2.45
C ILE A 139 -15.64 3.93 -1.41
N LYS A 140 -16.87 3.98 -0.88
CA LYS A 140 -17.35 2.97 0.08
C LYS A 140 -17.52 1.59 -0.53
N GLU A 141 -17.98 1.51 -1.78
CA GLU A 141 -18.15 0.24 -2.50
C GLU A 141 -16.78 -0.38 -2.80
N ASP A 142 -15.84 0.38 -3.37
CA ASP A 142 -14.49 -0.10 -3.67
C ASP A 142 -13.73 -0.56 -2.42
N LEU A 143 -13.93 0.11 -1.29
CA LEU A 143 -13.31 -0.26 -0.01
C LEU A 143 -13.90 -1.53 0.59
N SER A 144 -15.19 -1.81 0.34
CA SER A 144 -15.81 -3.05 0.78
C SER A 144 -15.21 -4.25 0.04
N ASP A 145 -15.00 -4.12 -1.28
CA ASP A 145 -14.28 -5.11 -2.09
C ASP A 145 -12.83 -5.29 -1.63
N PHE A 146 -12.19 -4.19 -1.20
CA PHE A 146 -10.83 -4.25 -0.67
C PHE A 146 -10.75 -4.97 0.68
N VAL A 147 -11.72 -4.77 1.58
CA VAL A 147 -11.83 -5.53 2.83
C VAL A 147 -12.00 -7.03 2.52
N CYS A 148 -12.84 -7.39 1.56
CA CYS A 148 -13.00 -8.77 1.10
C CYS A 148 -11.68 -9.35 0.57
N LYS A 149 -10.90 -8.56 -0.18
CA LYS A 149 -9.56 -8.94 -0.65
C LYS A 149 -8.66 -9.27 0.55
N ILE A 150 -8.56 -8.41 1.57
CA ILE A 150 -7.75 -8.70 2.77
C ILE A 150 -8.21 -9.98 3.48
N GLN A 151 -9.52 -10.19 3.62
CA GLN A 151 -10.09 -11.38 4.24
C GLN A 151 -9.72 -12.68 3.49
N SER A 152 -9.66 -12.63 2.15
CA SER A 152 -9.22 -13.78 1.34
C SER A 152 -7.77 -14.22 1.62
N PHE A 153 -6.92 -13.30 2.11
CA PHE A 153 -5.55 -13.62 2.53
C PHE A 153 -5.47 -14.20 3.96
N VAL A 154 -6.57 -14.21 4.73
CA VAL A 154 -6.60 -14.79 6.10
C VAL A 154 -6.97 -16.27 6.06
N ASN A 155 -7.97 -16.61 5.25
CA ASN A 155 -8.43 -17.98 5.01
C ASN A 155 -8.27 -18.33 3.52
N PRO A 156 -7.05 -18.60 3.05
CA PRO A 156 -6.88 -19.24 1.76
C PRO A 156 -7.41 -20.68 1.91
N TYR A 157 -8.56 -20.96 1.28
CA TYR A 157 -9.24 -22.26 1.32
C TYR A 157 -8.32 -23.46 1.04
#